data_AF-A0A817I227-F1
#
_entry.id   AF-A0A817I227-F1
#
_cell.length_a   1.000
_cell.length_b   1.000
_cell.length_c   1.000
_cell.angle_alpha   90.00
_cell.angle_beta   90.00
_cell.angle_gamma   90.00
#
_symmetry.space_group_name_H-M   'P 1'
#
loop_
_entity.id
_entity.type
_entity.pdbx_description
1 polymer ?
#
loop_
_entity_poly.entity_id
_entity_poly.type
_entity_poly.pdbx_seq_one_letter_code
_entity_poly.pdbx_strand_id
1 'polypeptide(L)'
;MPKGGDLHHHYSGSIYAETYLNWVGTHNYCVYREDNAALNIQKYRIESKVSELSSAAKALCITADAIRSDNGFYRELLKRWSDIDYFNHYHEQPPPDQQFFDTFGYFDPVADSNYNEGFLWLKNTAISENVQYIETILKNGPNLVVADELNVMLDALTSKSADYEIDRALTAYFNAVVNDTHANLTINNYVKMIETSADGINDANFTLRFQTYVFRGDSPSRVFSSLFSSFSATMRSDLIVGVNIVGAENGIVSMRDYTLHMKMFRFLKQRFPLVKLAMHAGELVLGLVPPEGLQFHIREAIEIAGASRIGHGIDIFYEHNSYELLQKMKQLNIVVEAVVSSNEFILGIKNGAHPML
;
A
#
# COMPACT_ATOMS: atom_id res chain seq x y z
N MET A 1 -21.61 -12.42 14.05
CA MET A 1 -21.04 -11.62 15.15
C MET A 1 -20.68 -10.26 14.57
N PRO A 2 -21.17 -9.13 15.12
CA PRO A 2 -20.82 -7.81 14.61
C PRO A 2 -19.34 -7.53 14.87
N LYS A 3 -18.57 -7.34 13.79
CA LYS A 3 -17.12 -7.15 13.84
C LYS A 3 -16.71 -5.70 14.05
N GLY A 4 -17.62 -4.74 13.83
CA GLY A 4 -17.31 -3.32 13.93
C GLY A 4 -16.59 -2.84 12.68
N GLY A 5 -15.31 -2.48 12.81
CA GLY A 5 -14.53 -1.88 11.74
C GLY A 5 -13.33 -2.70 11.28
N ASP A 6 -13.06 -2.71 9.98
CA ASP A 6 -11.80 -3.16 9.38
C ASP A 6 -10.89 -1.93 9.15
N LEU A 7 -9.74 -1.89 9.83
CA LEU A 7 -8.86 -0.72 9.89
C LEU A 7 -7.56 -0.87 9.10
N HIS A 8 -7.28 -2.08 8.59
CA HIS A 8 -6.06 -2.42 7.88
C HIS A 8 -6.40 -3.20 6.62
N HIS A 9 -6.75 -2.45 5.58
CA HIS A 9 -7.42 -2.97 4.41
C HIS A 9 -6.85 -2.31 3.15
N HIS A 10 -6.20 -3.06 2.27
CA HIS A 10 -5.73 -2.54 0.97
C HIS A 10 -6.76 -2.83 -0.11
N TYR A 11 -7.18 -1.81 -0.86
CA TYR A 11 -8.23 -1.95 -1.87
C TYR A 11 -7.95 -3.09 -2.85
N SER A 12 -6.78 -3.07 -3.49
CA SER A 12 -6.45 -3.95 -4.60
C SER A 12 -6.30 -5.41 -4.17
N GLY A 13 -5.89 -5.66 -2.93
CA GLY A 13 -5.77 -7.00 -2.35
C GLY A 13 -7.06 -7.54 -1.72
N SER A 14 -8.12 -6.74 -1.66
CA SER A 14 -9.37 -7.11 -0.98
C SER A 14 -10.48 -7.56 -1.92
N ILE A 15 -10.20 -7.64 -3.23
CA ILE A 15 -11.14 -8.09 -4.26
C ILE A 15 -10.68 -9.45 -4.78
N TYR A 16 -11.59 -10.41 -4.89
CA TYR A 16 -11.26 -11.75 -5.41
C TYR A 16 -10.76 -11.69 -6.86
N ALA A 17 -9.80 -12.56 -7.20
CA ALA A 17 -9.28 -12.72 -8.56
C ALA A 17 -10.39 -13.00 -9.58
N GLU A 18 -11.40 -13.77 -9.20
CA GLU A 18 -12.58 -14.06 -10.02
C GLU A 18 -13.40 -12.79 -10.32
N THR A 19 -13.52 -11.89 -9.34
CA THR A 19 -14.19 -10.59 -9.53
C THR A 19 -13.42 -9.74 -10.52
N TYR A 20 -12.09 -9.68 -10.43
CA TYR A 20 -11.27 -9.01 -11.44
C TYR A 20 -11.45 -9.63 -12.84
N LEU A 21 -11.51 -10.96 -12.95
CA LEU A 21 -11.76 -11.62 -14.24
C LEU A 21 -13.16 -11.32 -14.80
N ASN A 22 -14.16 -11.14 -13.94
CA ASN A 22 -15.50 -10.66 -14.34
C ASN A 22 -15.43 -9.25 -14.92
N TRP A 23 -14.70 -8.35 -14.28
CA TRP A 23 -14.52 -6.98 -14.78
C TRP A 23 -13.72 -6.93 -16.08
N VAL A 24 -12.72 -7.80 -16.25
CA VAL A 24 -12.02 -7.94 -17.54
C VAL A 24 -13.00 -8.21 -18.67
N GLY A 25 -13.94 -9.14 -18.47
CA GLY A 25 -14.99 -9.43 -19.45
C GLY A 25 -15.93 -8.24 -19.69
N THR A 26 -16.39 -7.61 -18.61
CA THR A 26 -17.34 -6.48 -18.66
C THR A 26 -16.77 -5.28 -19.41
N HIS A 27 -15.49 -4.98 -19.20
CA HIS A 27 -14.80 -3.84 -19.81
C HIS A 27 -14.20 -4.15 -21.20
N ASN A 28 -14.42 -5.37 -21.74
CA ASN A 28 -13.80 -5.85 -22.98
C ASN A 28 -12.26 -5.78 -22.96
N TYR A 29 -11.68 -5.98 -21.78
CA TYR A 29 -10.24 -6.15 -21.60
C TYR A 29 -9.85 -7.59 -21.94
N CYS A 30 -8.54 -7.86 -21.97
CA CYS A 30 -8.03 -9.20 -22.18
C CYS A 30 -6.82 -9.48 -21.28
N VAL A 31 -6.46 -10.75 -21.16
CA VAL A 31 -5.29 -11.20 -20.38
C VAL A 31 -4.28 -11.81 -21.34
N TYR A 32 -3.00 -11.49 -21.17
CA TYR A 32 -1.95 -12.09 -21.97
C TYR A 32 -1.72 -13.55 -21.59
N ARG A 33 -1.74 -14.44 -22.60
CA ARG A 33 -1.65 -15.89 -22.40
C ARG A 33 -0.22 -16.44 -22.31
N GLU A 34 0.78 -15.65 -22.66
CA GLU A 34 2.20 -16.01 -22.64
C GLU A 34 3.09 -14.76 -22.58
N ASP A 35 4.34 -14.92 -22.16
CA ASP A 35 5.33 -13.86 -22.17
C ASP A 35 5.84 -13.59 -23.59
N ASN A 36 6.09 -12.33 -23.91
CA ASN A 36 6.75 -11.95 -25.15
C ASN A 36 7.60 -10.69 -24.96
N ALA A 37 8.91 -10.88 -24.85
CA ALA A 37 9.86 -9.79 -24.60
C ALA A 37 9.89 -8.74 -25.72
N ALA A 38 9.71 -9.16 -26.99
CA ALA A 38 9.73 -8.23 -28.12
C ALA A 38 8.52 -7.29 -28.14
N LEU A 39 7.40 -7.72 -27.56
CA LEU A 39 6.18 -6.94 -27.45
C LEU A 39 5.98 -6.33 -26.06
N ASN A 40 6.94 -6.52 -25.14
CA ASN A 40 6.84 -6.13 -23.73
C ASN A 40 5.58 -6.69 -23.04
N ILE A 41 5.26 -7.95 -23.34
CA ILE A 41 4.10 -8.66 -22.79
C ILE A 41 4.56 -9.59 -21.67
N GLN A 42 3.83 -9.53 -20.56
CA GLN A 42 3.97 -10.43 -19.43
C GLN A 42 2.70 -11.29 -19.33
N LYS A 43 2.86 -12.61 -19.21
CA LYS A 43 1.77 -13.55 -19.02
C LYS A 43 0.94 -13.19 -17.79
N TYR A 44 -0.37 -13.43 -17.86
CA TYR A 44 -1.37 -13.15 -16.83
C TYR A 44 -1.64 -11.67 -16.55
N ARG A 45 -0.91 -10.73 -17.18
CA ARG A 45 -1.20 -9.31 -17.04
C ARG A 45 -2.41 -8.92 -17.87
N ILE A 46 -3.24 -8.04 -17.30
CA ILE A 46 -4.39 -7.44 -17.98
C ILE A 46 -3.93 -6.38 -18.98
N GLU A 47 -4.58 -6.34 -20.14
CA GLU A 47 -4.50 -5.26 -21.10
C GLU A 47 -5.84 -4.52 -21.17
N SER A 48 -5.83 -3.23 -20.82
CA SER A 48 -7.02 -2.37 -20.81
C SER A 48 -7.22 -1.58 -22.09
N LYS A 49 -6.21 -1.51 -22.98
CA LYS A 49 -6.21 -0.77 -24.25
C LYS A 49 -6.22 -1.71 -25.45
N VAL A 50 -7.12 -2.68 -25.43
CA VAL A 50 -7.22 -3.75 -26.45
C VAL A 50 -7.34 -3.21 -27.89
N SER A 51 -7.97 -2.05 -28.08
CA SER A 51 -8.12 -1.39 -29.38
C SER A 51 -6.81 -0.85 -29.97
N GLU A 52 -5.80 -0.61 -29.13
CA GLU A 52 -4.49 -0.05 -29.53
C GLU A 52 -3.47 -1.15 -29.85
N LEU A 53 -3.83 -2.43 -29.67
CA LEU A 53 -2.92 -3.56 -29.87
C LEU A 53 -2.60 -3.82 -31.35
N SER A 54 -1.33 -4.16 -31.60
CA SER A 54 -0.93 -4.76 -32.87
C SER A 54 -1.60 -6.12 -33.08
N SER A 55 -1.69 -6.58 -34.33
CA SER A 55 -2.24 -7.92 -34.63
C SER A 55 -1.52 -9.05 -33.90
N ALA A 56 -0.20 -8.92 -33.72
CA ALA A 56 0.62 -9.89 -32.99
C ALA A 56 0.28 -9.90 -31.49
N ALA A 57 0.19 -8.73 -30.85
CA ALA A 57 -0.17 -8.64 -29.43
C ALA A 57 -1.62 -9.09 -29.17
N LYS A 58 -2.54 -8.74 -30.08
CA LYS A 58 -3.95 -9.15 -30.01
C LYS A 58 -4.12 -10.67 -30.10
N ALA A 59 -3.26 -11.37 -30.83
CA ALA A 59 -3.27 -12.84 -30.90
C ALA A 59 -2.89 -13.50 -29.56
N LEU A 60 -2.15 -12.80 -28.69
CA LEU A 60 -1.74 -13.27 -27.36
C LEU A 60 -2.70 -12.85 -26.25
N CYS A 61 -3.68 -12.00 -26.55
CA CYS A 61 -4.59 -11.42 -25.56
C CYS A 61 -5.95 -12.12 -25.61
N ILE A 62 -6.23 -12.94 -24.61
CA ILE A 62 -7.42 -13.80 -24.56
C ILE A 62 -8.52 -13.20 -23.67
N THR A 63 -9.77 -13.44 -24.03
CA THR A 63 -10.94 -12.92 -23.32
C THR A 63 -11.20 -13.68 -22.01
N ALA A 64 -11.96 -13.06 -21.10
CA ALA A 64 -12.39 -13.72 -19.86
C ALA A 64 -13.12 -15.05 -20.10
N ASP A 65 -13.94 -15.16 -21.16
CA ASP A 65 -14.67 -16.39 -21.48
C ASP A 65 -13.76 -17.49 -22.04
N ALA A 66 -12.75 -17.12 -22.82
CA ALA A 66 -11.74 -18.07 -23.29
C ALA A 66 -10.95 -18.64 -22.10
N ILE A 67 -10.60 -17.79 -21.13
CA ILE A 67 -9.94 -18.19 -19.88
C ILE A 67 -10.82 -19.17 -19.08
N ARG A 68 -12.11 -18.85 -18.86
CA ARG A 68 -13.02 -19.74 -18.13
C ARG A 68 -13.26 -21.09 -18.82
N SER A 69 -13.12 -21.12 -20.15
CA SER A 69 -13.27 -22.35 -20.95
C SER A 69 -12.01 -23.23 -20.92
N ASP A 70 -10.85 -22.68 -20.54
CA ASP A 70 -9.60 -23.40 -20.33
C ASP A 70 -9.34 -23.56 -18.83
N ASN A 71 -9.84 -24.66 -18.24
CA ASN A 71 -9.68 -24.94 -16.82
C ASN A 71 -8.20 -25.01 -16.37
N GLY A 72 -7.26 -25.34 -17.27
CA GLY A 72 -5.83 -25.35 -16.96
C GLY A 72 -5.31 -23.92 -16.79
N PHE A 73 -5.54 -23.07 -17.79
CA PHE A 73 -5.12 -21.67 -17.74
C PHE A 73 -5.82 -20.90 -16.61
N TYR A 74 -7.11 -21.13 -16.39
CA TYR A 74 -7.88 -20.48 -15.33
C TYR A 74 -7.29 -20.75 -13.94
N ARG A 75 -6.97 -22.02 -13.63
CA ARG A 75 -6.34 -22.38 -12.36
C ARG A 75 -4.98 -21.74 -12.17
N GLU A 76 -4.17 -21.72 -13.23
CA GLU A 76 -2.86 -21.07 -13.18
C GLU A 76 -2.99 -19.55 -13.01
N LEU A 77 -4.00 -18.92 -13.61
CA LEU A 77 -4.29 -17.50 -13.40
C LEU A 77 -4.67 -17.23 -11.94
N LEU A 78 -5.55 -18.02 -11.34
CA LEU A 78 -5.94 -17.84 -9.94
C LEU A 78 -4.74 -17.95 -8.98
N LYS A 79 -3.81 -18.88 -9.23
CA LYS A 79 -2.56 -19.00 -8.45
C LYS A 79 -1.57 -17.84 -8.64
N ARG A 80 -1.75 -17.03 -9.69
CA ARG A 80 -0.88 -15.88 -9.99
C ARG A 80 -1.49 -14.56 -9.57
N TRP A 81 -2.81 -14.50 -9.50
CA TRP A 81 -3.58 -13.35 -9.00
C TRP A 81 -3.96 -13.49 -7.51
N SER A 82 -3.53 -14.56 -6.85
CA SER A 82 -3.77 -14.84 -5.42
C SER A 82 -2.74 -15.80 -4.86
N ASP A 83 -2.84 -16.08 -3.56
CA ASP A 83 -1.95 -17.00 -2.83
C ASP A 83 -2.60 -18.35 -2.49
N ILE A 84 -3.68 -18.72 -3.19
CA ILE A 84 -4.53 -19.89 -2.88
C ILE A 84 -3.81 -21.24 -2.72
N ASP A 85 -2.62 -21.40 -3.31
CA ASP A 85 -1.81 -22.62 -3.25
C ASP A 85 -0.36 -22.36 -2.78
N TYR A 86 -0.06 -21.18 -2.23
CA TYR A 86 1.30 -20.79 -1.92
C TYR A 86 1.66 -21.09 -0.46
N PHE A 87 1.71 -22.38 -0.10
CA PHE A 87 2.00 -22.85 1.28
C PHE A 87 3.30 -23.65 1.41
N ASN A 88 3.91 -24.03 0.29
CA ASN A 88 5.07 -24.93 0.24
C ASN A 88 6.12 -24.43 -0.76
N HIS A 89 6.70 -23.26 -0.48
CA HIS A 89 7.79 -22.76 -1.30
C HIS A 89 9.09 -23.55 -1.07
N TYR A 90 9.86 -23.75 -2.13
CA TYR A 90 11.22 -24.29 -2.06
C TYR A 90 12.20 -23.30 -2.68
N HIS A 91 13.49 -23.45 -2.41
CA HIS A 91 14.52 -22.44 -2.67
C HIS A 91 14.62 -21.87 -4.12
N GLU A 92 14.08 -22.55 -5.14
CA GLU A 92 14.10 -22.07 -6.53
C GLU A 92 12.80 -21.37 -6.96
N GLN A 93 11.77 -21.38 -6.11
CA GLN A 93 10.58 -20.55 -6.31
C GLN A 93 10.85 -19.13 -5.80
N PRO A 94 10.06 -18.12 -6.25
CA PRO A 94 10.03 -16.85 -5.56
C PRO A 94 9.84 -17.06 -4.05
N PRO A 95 10.28 -16.15 -3.18
CA PRO A 95 9.87 -16.17 -1.78
C PRO A 95 8.41 -15.69 -1.63
N PRO A 96 7.71 -16.07 -0.53
CA PRO A 96 6.29 -15.72 -0.34
C PRO A 96 5.96 -14.23 -0.41
N ASP A 97 6.80 -13.39 0.19
CA ASP A 97 6.67 -11.94 0.14
C ASP A 97 6.78 -11.42 -1.30
N GLN A 98 7.71 -11.94 -2.10
CA GLN A 98 7.83 -11.56 -3.51
C GLN A 98 6.59 -11.98 -4.32
N GLN A 99 6.09 -13.22 -4.14
CA GLN A 99 4.84 -13.65 -4.78
C GLN A 99 3.68 -12.71 -4.41
N PHE A 100 3.53 -12.38 -3.13
CA PHE A 100 2.51 -11.47 -2.64
C PHE A 100 2.58 -10.11 -3.35
N PHE A 101 3.76 -9.48 -3.39
CA PHE A 101 3.91 -8.16 -3.98
C PHE A 101 3.81 -8.16 -5.52
N ASP A 102 4.27 -9.23 -6.18
CA ASP A 102 4.19 -9.36 -7.64
C ASP A 102 2.74 -9.49 -8.14
N THR A 103 1.83 -10.02 -7.31
CA THR A 103 0.45 -10.30 -7.75
C THR A 103 -0.28 -9.06 -8.27
N PHE A 104 -0.04 -7.90 -7.63
CA PHE A 104 -0.76 -6.67 -7.91
C PHE A 104 -0.53 -6.19 -9.35
N GLY A 105 0.71 -6.30 -9.84
CA GLY A 105 1.08 -5.87 -11.19
C GLY A 105 0.32 -6.59 -12.31
N TYR A 106 -0.23 -7.78 -12.05
CA TYR A 106 -1.04 -8.50 -13.03
C TYR A 106 -2.42 -7.86 -13.23
N PHE A 107 -3.06 -7.37 -12.17
CA PHE A 107 -4.44 -6.88 -12.20
C PHE A 107 -4.59 -5.36 -11.96
N ASP A 108 -3.51 -4.64 -11.65
CA ASP A 108 -3.49 -3.17 -11.55
C ASP A 108 -4.26 -2.45 -12.68
N PRO A 109 -4.15 -2.85 -13.97
CA PRO A 109 -4.85 -2.15 -15.06
C PRO A 109 -6.38 -2.14 -14.94
N VAL A 110 -6.98 -3.11 -14.24
CA VAL A 110 -8.43 -3.12 -13.95
C VAL A 110 -8.72 -2.63 -12.53
N ALA A 111 -7.86 -2.90 -11.56
CA ALA A 111 -8.07 -2.46 -10.19
C ALA A 111 -8.12 -0.93 -10.08
N ASP A 112 -7.31 -0.23 -10.87
CA ASP A 112 -7.21 1.23 -10.85
C ASP A 112 -8.20 1.97 -11.76
N SER A 113 -9.05 1.27 -12.53
CA SER A 113 -9.90 1.89 -13.55
C SER A 113 -11.24 2.42 -12.99
N ASN A 114 -11.84 1.71 -12.04
CA ASN A 114 -13.13 2.07 -11.46
C ASN A 114 -13.22 1.64 -9.98
N TYR A 115 -12.70 2.48 -9.09
CA TYR A 115 -12.74 2.21 -7.65
C TYR A 115 -14.16 2.11 -7.08
N ASN A 116 -15.13 2.85 -7.62
CA ASN A 116 -16.50 2.84 -7.09
C ASN A 116 -17.15 1.47 -7.24
N GLU A 117 -16.97 0.81 -8.38
CA GLU A 117 -17.46 -0.56 -8.59
C GLU A 117 -16.87 -1.54 -7.57
N GLY A 118 -15.58 -1.43 -7.28
CA GLY A 118 -14.94 -2.24 -6.23
C GLY A 118 -15.44 -1.90 -4.83
N PHE A 119 -15.67 -0.63 -4.50
CA PHE A 119 -16.22 -0.25 -3.21
C PHE A 119 -17.67 -0.69 -3.01
N LEU A 120 -18.49 -0.72 -4.06
CA LEU A 120 -19.83 -1.32 -4.01
C LEU A 120 -19.74 -2.82 -3.71
N TRP A 121 -18.81 -3.52 -4.34
CA TRP A 121 -18.55 -4.93 -4.07
C TRP A 121 -18.08 -5.13 -2.62
N LEU A 122 -17.09 -4.38 -2.16
CA LEU A 122 -16.54 -4.43 -0.79
C LEU A 122 -17.60 -4.14 0.27
N LYS A 123 -18.45 -3.14 0.06
CA LYS A 123 -19.58 -2.83 0.95
C LYS A 123 -20.52 -4.02 1.10
N ASN A 124 -20.91 -4.65 0.00
CA ASN A 124 -21.83 -5.79 0.03
C ASN A 124 -21.21 -6.97 0.78
N THR A 125 -19.93 -7.25 0.54
CA THR A 125 -19.17 -8.26 1.27
C THR A 125 -19.11 -7.91 2.77
N ALA A 126 -18.72 -6.69 3.12
CA ALA A 126 -18.63 -6.20 4.50
C ALA A 126 -19.95 -6.36 5.27
N ILE A 127 -21.07 -5.92 4.69
CA ILE A 127 -22.40 -6.06 5.30
C ILE A 127 -22.75 -7.54 5.49
N SER A 128 -22.52 -8.40 4.50
CA SER A 128 -22.80 -9.85 4.61
C SER A 128 -21.98 -10.51 5.72
N GLU A 129 -20.82 -9.93 6.00
CA GLU A 129 -19.87 -10.37 7.00
C GLU A 129 -20.03 -9.71 8.38
N ASN A 130 -21.02 -8.82 8.55
CA ASN A 130 -21.25 -8.00 9.73
C ASN A 130 -20.10 -7.04 10.09
N VAL A 131 -19.43 -6.45 9.08
CA VAL A 131 -18.54 -5.28 9.20
C VAL A 131 -19.31 -4.02 8.81
N GLN A 132 -19.26 -2.98 9.64
CA GLN A 132 -20.01 -1.73 9.46
C GLN A 132 -19.11 -0.54 9.08
N TYR A 133 -17.79 -0.68 9.24
CA TYR A 133 -16.83 0.39 8.98
C TYR A 133 -15.58 -0.15 8.28
N ILE A 134 -15.07 0.54 7.27
CA ILE A 134 -13.78 0.22 6.64
C ILE A 134 -12.95 1.50 6.50
N GLU A 135 -11.67 1.44 6.89
CA GLU A 135 -10.63 2.37 6.45
C GLU A 135 -9.77 1.74 5.36
N THR A 136 -10.02 2.10 4.10
CA THR A 136 -9.27 1.55 2.97
C THR A 136 -7.99 2.32 2.70
N ILE A 137 -6.86 1.63 2.73
CA ILE A 137 -5.59 2.05 2.18
C ILE A 137 -5.70 1.95 0.65
N LEU A 138 -5.90 3.10 0.00
CA LEU A 138 -6.39 3.12 -1.39
C LEU A 138 -5.29 3.33 -2.42
N LYS A 139 -4.65 4.50 -2.42
CA LYS A 139 -3.71 4.88 -3.48
C LYS A 139 -2.58 5.75 -2.97
N ASN A 140 -1.42 5.58 -3.58
CA ASN A 140 -0.24 6.41 -3.34
C ASN A 140 -0.57 7.90 -3.54
N GLY A 141 -0.06 8.76 -2.67
CA GLY A 141 -0.10 10.21 -2.90
C GLY A 141 0.60 10.56 -4.22
N PRO A 142 0.06 11.51 -5.02
CA PRO A 142 0.67 11.85 -6.29
C PRO A 142 2.03 12.53 -6.08
N ASN A 143 2.99 12.18 -6.92
CA ASN A 143 4.23 12.92 -7.04
C ASN A 143 3.98 14.27 -7.72
N LEU A 144 4.65 15.31 -7.23
CA LEU A 144 4.54 16.68 -7.69
C LEU A 144 5.70 17.03 -8.61
N VAL A 145 5.42 17.86 -9.61
CA VAL A 145 6.45 18.44 -10.47
C VAL A 145 7.09 19.62 -9.74
N VAL A 146 8.41 19.57 -9.57
CA VAL A 146 9.22 20.62 -8.94
C VAL A 146 10.51 20.83 -9.74
N ALA A 147 11.28 21.86 -9.41
CA ALA A 147 12.61 22.07 -9.97
C ALA A 147 13.54 20.89 -9.61
N ASP A 148 14.32 20.42 -10.59
CA ASP A 148 15.16 19.23 -10.46
C ASP A 148 16.17 19.34 -9.31
N GLU A 149 16.66 20.54 -9.00
CA GLU A 149 17.61 20.77 -7.91
C GLU A 149 17.02 20.42 -6.54
N LEU A 150 15.71 20.54 -6.36
CA LEU A 150 15.03 20.14 -5.12
C LEU A 150 14.95 18.62 -5.01
N ASN A 151 14.71 17.91 -6.12
CA ASN A 151 14.73 16.46 -6.13
C ASN A 151 16.14 15.94 -5.82
N VAL A 152 17.16 16.48 -6.50
CA VAL A 152 18.58 16.14 -6.25
C VAL A 152 18.97 16.39 -4.80
N MET A 153 18.51 17.50 -4.21
CA MET A 153 18.80 17.83 -2.80
C MET A 153 18.20 16.80 -1.83
N LEU A 154 16.96 16.35 -2.07
CA LEU A 154 16.33 15.33 -1.23
C LEU A 154 16.93 13.95 -1.45
N ASP A 155 17.23 13.58 -2.69
CA ASP A 155 17.81 12.27 -3.03
C ASP A 155 19.26 12.09 -2.53
N ALA A 156 19.93 13.19 -2.16
CA ALA A 156 21.23 13.16 -1.49
C ALA A 156 21.14 12.91 0.03
N LEU A 157 19.95 12.98 0.64
CA LEU A 157 19.76 12.72 2.06
C LEU A 157 19.84 11.22 2.36
N THR A 158 20.30 10.90 3.57
CA THR A 158 20.33 9.53 4.09
C THR A 158 19.81 9.52 5.53
N SER A 159 19.56 8.32 6.07
CA SER A 159 19.26 8.13 7.50
C SER A 159 20.33 8.72 8.44
N LYS A 160 21.56 8.90 7.96
CA LYS A 160 22.69 9.47 8.72
C LYS A 160 22.85 10.98 8.57
N SER A 161 22.09 11.63 7.68
CA SER A 161 22.15 13.09 7.50
C SER A 161 21.74 13.80 8.79
N ALA A 162 22.39 14.92 9.09
CA ALA A 162 22.08 15.67 10.30
C ALA A 162 20.68 16.30 10.21
N ASP A 163 19.98 16.40 11.35
CA ASP A 163 18.60 16.89 11.38
C ASP A 163 18.45 18.28 10.74
N TYR A 164 19.42 19.19 10.92
CA TYR A 164 19.39 20.51 10.28
C TYR A 164 19.50 20.46 8.75
N GLU A 165 20.18 19.46 8.19
CA GLU A 165 20.33 19.29 6.73
C GLU A 165 19.03 18.77 6.12
N ILE A 166 18.42 17.78 6.79
CA ILE A 166 17.12 17.24 6.45
C ILE A 166 16.08 18.37 6.51
N ASP A 167 15.96 19.06 7.65
CA ASP A 167 14.97 20.12 7.84
C ASP A 167 15.13 21.26 6.83
N ARG A 168 16.37 21.63 6.49
CA ARG A 168 16.65 22.65 5.45
C ARG A 168 16.12 22.20 4.09
N ALA A 169 16.42 20.97 3.68
CA ALA A 169 16.03 20.46 2.37
C ALA A 169 14.51 20.25 2.27
N LEU A 170 13.90 19.66 3.30
CA LEU A 170 12.44 19.49 3.37
C LEU A 170 11.71 20.84 3.41
N THR A 171 12.26 21.86 4.08
CA THR A 171 11.71 23.22 4.08
C THR A 171 11.79 23.88 2.71
N ALA A 172 12.90 23.72 1.99
CA ALA A 172 13.04 24.25 0.64
C ALA A 172 11.99 23.63 -0.31
N TYR A 173 11.82 22.31 -0.27
CA TYR A 173 10.81 21.62 -1.05
C TYR A 173 9.39 22.05 -0.64
N PHE A 174 9.08 22.06 0.66
CA PHE A 174 7.76 22.45 1.18
C PHE A 174 7.36 23.85 0.73
N ASN A 175 8.27 24.83 0.84
CA ASN A 175 8.00 26.21 0.43
C ASN A 175 7.75 26.33 -1.07
N ALA A 176 8.37 25.48 -1.89
CA ALA A 176 8.15 25.47 -3.33
C ALA A 176 6.76 24.94 -3.71
N VAL A 177 6.19 24.00 -2.95
CA VAL A 177 4.93 23.33 -3.32
C VAL A 177 3.69 23.81 -2.56
N VAL A 178 3.85 24.38 -1.35
CA VAL A 178 2.69 24.69 -0.47
C VAL A 178 1.67 25.63 -1.11
N ASN A 179 2.14 26.61 -1.89
CA ASN A 179 1.30 27.58 -2.58
C ASN A 179 1.39 27.44 -4.10
N ASP A 180 2.01 26.38 -4.63
CA ASP A 180 2.12 26.18 -6.07
C ASP A 180 0.76 25.77 -6.66
N THR A 181 0.36 26.43 -7.74
CA THR A 181 -0.94 26.22 -8.38
C THR A 181 -1.03 24.83 -9.02
N HIS A 182 0.06 24.34 -9.61
CA HIS A 182 0.05 23.04 -10.28
C HIS A 182 0.02 21.89 -9.25
N ALA A 183 0.81 21.98 -8.19
CA ALA A 183 0.76 21.07 -7.05
C ALA A 183 -0.64 21.02 -6.43
N ASN A 184 -1.24 22.19 -6.20
CA ASN A 184 -2.59 22.28 -5.66
C ASN A 184 -3.64 21.63 -6.57
N LEU A 185 -3.54 21.83 -7.89
CA LEU A 185 -4.42 21.18 -8.86
C LEU A 185 -4.26 19.65 -8.85
N THR A 186 -3.03 19.16 -8.82
CA THR A 186 -2.72 17.73 -8.74
C THR A 186 -3.32 17.08 -7.49
N ILE A 187 -3.16 17.72 -6.32
CA ILE A 187 -3.74 17.23 -5.06
C ILE A 187 -5.27 17.30 -5.09
N ASN A 188 -5.86 18.36 -5.65
CA ASN A 188 -7.32 18.47 -5.78
C ASN A 188 -7.90 17.39 -6.71
N ASN A 189 -7.21 17.06 -7.81
CA ASN A 189 -7.63 15.97 -8.69
C ASN A 189 -7.57 14.62 -7.97
N TYR A 190 -6.55 14.41 -7.14
CA TYR A 190 -6.44 13.20 -6.31
C TYR A 190 -7.56 13.11 -5.26
N VAL A 191 -7.86 14.20 -4.55
CA VAL A 191 -8.99 14.26 -3.62
C VAL A 191 -10.31 13.99 -4.33
N LYS A 192 -10.54 14.62 -5.49
CA LYS A 192 -11.75 14.40 -6.30
C LYS A 192 -11.90 12.95 -6.75
N MET A 193 -10.79 12.28 -7.09
CA MET A 193 -10.79 10.85 -7.41
C MET A 193 -11.27 10.02 -6.21
N ILE A 194 -10.78 10.30 -5.00
CA ILE A 194 -11.23 9.62 -3.77
C ILE A 194 -12.72 9.87 -3.50
N GLU A 195 -13.17 11.11 -3.60
CA GLU A 195 -14.58 11.48 -3.40
C GLU A 195 -15.50 10.79 -4.41
N THR A 196 -15.10 10.76 -5.68
CA THR A 196 -15.83 10.06 -6.75
C THR A 196 -15.86 8.55 -6.48
N SER A 197 -14.77 7.98 -5.95
CA SER A 197 -14.70 6.56 -5.61
C SER A 197 -15.68 6.19 -4.48
N ALA A 198 -15.95 7.11 -3.56
CA ALA A 198 -16.82 6.91 -2.41
C ALA A 198 -18.31 7.22 -2.66
N ASP A 199 -18.65 7.73 -3.86
CA ASP A 199 -20.01 8.17 -4.15
C ASP A 199 -21.04 7.04 -4.00
N GLY A 200 -22.13 7.30 -3.28
CA GLY A 200 -23.17 6.31 -2.98
C GLY A 200 -22.75 5.12 -2.09
N ILE A 201 -21.50 5.06 -1.60
CA ILE A 201 -21.04 3.93 -0.79
C ILE A 201 -21.55 4.02 0.65
N ASN A 202 -21.45 5.18 1.29
CA ASN A 202 -21.89 5.35 2.68
C ASN A 202 -23.42 5.31 2.80
N ASP A 203 -23.94 4.60 3.79
CA ASP A 203 -25.35 4.61 4.15
C ASP A 203 -25.56 4.36 5.67
N ALA A 204 -26.79 4.06 6.08
CA ALA A 204 -27.13 3.82 7.48
C ALA A 204 -26.47 2.57 8.09
N ASN A 205 -26.01 1.63 7.28
CA ASN A 205 -25.46 0.33 7.70
C ASN A 205 -23.94 0.23 7.48
N PHE A 206 -23.35 1.12 6.68
CA PHE A 206 -21.95 1.04 6.31
C PHE A 206 -21.27 2.41 6.15
N THR A 207 -20.03 2.50 6.61
CA THR A 207 -19.20 3.71 6.50
C THR A 207 -17.81 3.37 5.96
N LEU A 208 -17.42 4.03 4.88
CA LEU A 208 -16.12 3.97 4.23
C LEU A 208 -15.31 5.25 4.52
N ARG A 209 -14.05 5.05 4.88
CA ARG A 209 -13.02 6.09 4.98
C ARG A 209 -11.75 5.59 4.29
N PHE A 210 -10.80 6.50 4.05
CA PHE A 210 -9.57 6.19 3.35
C PHE A 210 -8.34 6.57 4.14
N GLN A 211 -7.30 5.76 3.96
CA GLN A 211 -5.93 6.16 4.23
C GLN A 211 -5.23 6.37 2.89
N THR A 212 -4.57 7.51 2.71
CA THR A 212 -3.60 7.65 1.63
C THR A 212 -2.31 6.95 2.05
N TYR A 213 -1.45 6.59 1.11
CA TYR A 213 -0.15 6.03 1.47
C TYR A 213 0.99 6.61 0.66
N VAL A 214 2.21 6.33 1.12
CA VAL A 214 3.43 6.49 0.33
C VAL A 214 4.13 5.15 0.14
N PHE A 215 4.81 4.97 -0.98
CA PHE A 215 5.55 3.74 -1.25
C PHE A 215 7.00 3.85 -0.77
N ARG A 216 7.41 2.97 0.16
CA ARG A 216 8.73 3.03 0.82
C ARG A 216 9.92 2.60 -0.06
N GLY A 217 9.65 2.05 -1.24
CA GLY A 217 10.68 1.67 -2.22
C GLY A 217 11.08 2.78 -3.18
N ASP A 218 10.41 3.95 -3.13
CA ASP A 218 10.71 5.10 -3.98
C ASP A 218 11.93 5.89 -3.47
N SER A 219 12.50 6.77 -4.30
CA SER A 219 13.59 7.66 -3.89
C SER A 219 13.14 8.68 -2.83
N PRO A 220 14.05 9.22 -1.99
CA PRO A 220 13.72 10.21 -0.97
C PRO A 220 12.88 11.39 -1.48
N SER A 221 13.18 11.92 -2.67
CA SER A 221 12.42 13.02 -3.28
C SER A 221 10.98 12.63 -3.59
N ARG A 222 10.76 11.43 -4.15
CA ARG A 222 9.44 10.90 -4.46
C ARG A 222 8.63 10.56 -3.22
N VAL A 223 9.27 9.96 -2.21
CA VAL A 223 8.63 9.69 -0.90
C VAL A 223 8.14 11.00 -0.28
N PHE A 224 9.00 12.03 -0.20
CA PHE A 224 8.61 13.31 0.39
C PHE A 224 7.54 14.04 -0.43
N SER A 225 7.63 13.98 -1.76
CA SER A 225 6.63 14.54 -2.66
C SER A 225 5.24 13.94 -2.43
N SER A 226 5.17 12.60 -2.41
CA SER A 226 3.94 11.85 -2.15
C SER A 226 3.42 12.07 -0.72
N LEU A 227 4.31 12.19 0.26
CA LEU A 227 3.94 12.51 1.65
C LEU A 227 3.30 13.89 1.73
N PHE A 228 3.90 14.91 1.11
CA PHE A 228 3.32 16.26 1.09
C PHE A 228 1.90 16.24 0.49
N SER A 229 1.72 15.55 -0.64
CA SER A 229 0.41 15.39 -1.29
C SER A 229 -0.59 14.66 -0.39
N SER A 230 -0.17 13.58 0.27
CA SER A 230 -0.99 12.77 1.18
C SER A 230 -1.49 13.54 2.40
N PHE A 231 -0.58 14.25 3.08
CA PHE A 231 -0.92 15.12 4.21
C PHE A 231 -1.84 16.26 3.78
N SER A 232 -1.55 16.90 2.64
CA SER A 232 -2.38 17.96 2.09
C SER A 232 -3.78 17.49 1.69
N ALA A 233 -3.90 16.28 1.14
CA ALA A 233 -5.18 15.68 0.76
C ALA A 233 -6.05 15.37 2.00
N THR A 234 -5.43 14.87 3.08
CA THR A 234 -6.12 14.60 4.36
C THR A 234 -6.79 15.87 4.93
N MET A 235 -6.20 17.04 4.71
CA MET A 235 -6.77 18.32 5.16
C MET A 235 -7.89 18.86 4.26
N ARG A 236 -8.16 18.23 3.11
CA ARG A 236 -9.11 18.71 2.09
C ARG A 236 -10.39 17.88 2.00
N SER A 237 -10.44 16.70 2.61
CA SER A 237 -11.61 15.83 2.56
C SER A 237 -11.74 15.00 3.84
N ASP A 238 -12.92 15.05 4.46
CA ASP A 238 -13.25 14.27 5.66
C ASP A 238 -13.34 12.76 5.40
N LEU A 239 -13.30 12.34 4.13
CA LEU A 239 -13.22 10.93 3.76
C LEU A 239 -11.81 10.36 4.00
N ILE A 240 -10.77 11.20 3.98
CA ILE A 240 -9.39 10.80 4.17
C ILE A 240 -9.03 10.98 5.64
N VAL A 241 -8.78 9.90 6.36
CA VAL A 241 -8.64 9.89 7.82
C VAL A 241 -7.23 9.61 8.31
N GLY A 242 -6.32 9.23 7.41
CA GLY A 242 -4.93 9.00 7.78
C GLY A 242 -3.96 8.85 6.61
N VAL A 243 -2.68 8.86 6.95
CA VAL A 243 -1.57 8.60 6.03
C VAL A 243 -0.82 7.36 6.50
N ASN A 244 -0.48 6.49 5.55
CA ASN A 244 0.23 5.23 5.76
C ASN A 244 1.54 5.20 4.93
N ILE A 245 2.39 4.21 5.17
CA ILE A 245 3.59 3.90 4.38
C ILE A 245 3.58 2.40 4.07
N VAL A 246 3.61 2.05 2.79
CA VAL A 246 3.37 0.67 2.31
C VAL A 246 4.52 0.20 1.42
N GLY A 247 4.48 -1.08 1.06
CA GLY A 247 5.53 -1.77 0.29
C GLY A 247 6.40 -2.65 1.18
N ALA A 248 7.17 -3.55 0.57
CA ALA A 248 8.02 -4.52 1.26
C ALA A 248 8.95 -3.85 2.28
N GLU A 249 8.77 -4.15 3.57
CA GLU A 249 9.52 -3.51 4.65
C GLU A 249 10.99 -3.95 4.67
N ASN A 250 11.27 -5.19 4.23
CA ASN A 250 12.61 -5.77 4.04
C ASN A 250 13.36 -5.26 2.79
N GLY A 251 12.73 -4.43 1.94
CA GLY A 251 13.35 -3.91 0.73
C GLY A 251 14.62 -3.09 1.00
N ILE A 252 15.58 -3.09 0.06
CA ILE A 252 16.88 -2.40 0.22
C ILE A 252 16.69 -0.91 0.55
N VAL A 253 15.81 -0.22 -0.19
CA VAL A 253 15.50 1.20 0.05
C VAL A 253 14.75 1.37 1.36
N SER A 254 13.72 0.54 1.58
CA SER A 254 12.90 0.52 2.80
C SER A 254 13.76 0.50 4.07
N MET A 255 14.69 -0.44 4.15
CA MET A 255 15.59 -0.63 5.29
C MET A 255 16.64 0.47 5.40
N ARG A 256 17.23 0.89 4.28
CA ARG A 256 18.28 1.93 4.24
C ARG A 256 17.76 3.29 4.72
N ASP A 257 16.55 3.64 4.29
CA ASP A 257 15.99 4.98 4.40
C ASP A 257 14.91 5.10 5.49
N TYR A 258 14.55 4.02 6.19
CA TYR A 258 13.45 4.03 7.17
C TYR A 258 13.48 5.21 8.14
N THR A 259 14.61 5.44 8.82
CA THR A 259 14.76 6.58 9.73
C THR A 259 14.61 7.93 9.03
N LEU A 260 15.06 8.05 7.77
CA LEU A 260 14.85 9.25 6.96
C LEU A 260 13.35 9.43 6.64
N HIS A 261 12.65 8.35 6.28
CA HIS A 261 11.19 8.37 6.09
C HIS A 261 10.49 8.85 7.36
N MET A 262 10.85 8.34 8.53
CA MET A 262 10.25 8.76 9.81
C MET A 262 10.49 10.23 10.11
N LYS A 263 11.68 10.76 9.79
CA LYS A 263 11.98 12.20 9.90
C LYS A 263 11.17 13.04 8.90
N MET A 264 10.90 12.55 7.69
CA MET A 264 10.00 13.20 6.74
C MET A 264 8.55 13.26 7.25
N PHE A 265 8.05 12.17 7.84
CA PHE A 265 6.74 12.15 8.52
C PHE A 265 6.71 13.17 9.66
N ARG A 266 7.73 13.18 10.54
CA ARG A 266 7.87 14.14 11.64
C ARG A 266 7.75 15.58 11.15
N PHE A 267 8.49 15.92 10.09
CA PHE A 267 8.51 17.26 9.50
C PHE A 267 7.13 17.73 9.05
N LEU A 268 6.36 16.86 8.39
CA LEU A 268 5.01 17.16 7.94
C LEU A 268 4.00 17.15 9.08
N LYS A 269 4.12 16.22 10.03
CA LYS A 269 3.27 16.13 11.22
C LYS A 269 3.33 17.40 12.07
N GLN A 270 4.49 18.05 12.17
CA GLN A 270 4.63 19.36 12.83
C GLN A 270 3.85 20.48 12.13
N ARG A 271 3.65 20.40 10.81
CA ARG A 271 2.93 21.39 9.98
C ARG A 271 1.45 21.05 9.82
N PHE A 272 1.11 19.78 9.91
CA PHE A 272 -0.23 19.22 9.80
C PHE A 272 -0.56 18.38 11.06
N PRO A 273 -0.66 19.02 12.25
CA PRO A 273 -0.73 18.30 13.52
C PRO A 273 -1.95 17.39 13.67
N LEU A 274 -3.04 17.67 12.95
CA LEU A 274 -4.28 16.91 13.01
C LEU A 274 -4.24 15.61 12.19
N VAL A 275 -3.37 15.49 11.18
CA VAL A 275 -3.31 14.31 10.29
C VAL A 275 -2.89 13.07 11.07
N LYS A 276 -3.71 12.02 11.10
CA LYS A 276 -3.39 10.77 11.79
C LYS A 276 -2.49 9.88 10.94
N LEU A 277 -1.65 9.10 11.61
CA LEU A 277 -0.74 8.15 10.98
C LEU A 277 -1.08 6.74 11.46
N ALA A 278 -1.35 5.83 10.55
CA ALA A 278 -1.46 4.40 10.80
C ALA A 278 -0.40 3.77 9.91
N MET A 279 0.71 3.27 10.45
CA MET A 279 1.87 2.91 9.63
C MET A 279 2.14 1.43 9.69
N HIS A 280 2.40 0.80 8.54
CA HIS A 280 3.05 -0.52 8.54
C HIS A 280 4.43 -0.34 9.17
N ALA A 281 4.65 -1.05 10.27
CA ALA A 281 5.94 -1.06 10.95
C ALA A 281 6.12 -2.40 11.67
N GLY A 282 7.30 -2.98 11.49
CA GLY A 282 7.67 -4.22 12.15
C GLY A 282 7.05 -5.47 11.53
N GLU A 283 6.68 -5.44 10.24
CA GLU A 283 6.36 -6.65 9.45
C GLU A 283 7.66 -7.36 9.03
N LEU A 284 8.47 -7.75 10.02
CA LEU A 284 9.79 -8.34 9.83
C LEU A 284 10.03 -9.52 10.76
N VAL A 285 10.89 -10.44 10.34
CA VAL A 285 11.32 -11.62 11.12
C VAL A 285 12.80 -11.90 10.92
N LEU A 286 13.40 -12.63 11.86
CA LEU A 286 14.76 -13.14 11.70
C LEU A 286 14.87 -14.02 10.45
N GLY A 287 15.94 -13.81 9.68
CA GLY A 287 16.19 -14.52 8.42
C GLY A 287 15.68 -13.77 7.19
N LEU A 288 14.67 -12.90 7.34
CA LEU A 288 14.27 -11.95 6.30
C LEU A 288 15.19 -10.71 6.29
N VAL A 289 15.62 -10.28 7.49
CA VAL A 289 16.57 -9.20 7.72
C VAL A 289 17.61 -9.61 8.78
N PRO A 290 18.79 -8.97 8.84
CA PRO A 290 19.74 -9.19 9.92
C PRO A 290 19.15 -8.72 11.28
N PRO A 291 19.65 -9.23 12.43
CA PRO A 291 19.09 -8.91 13.74
C PRO A 291 19.01 -7.42 14.07
N GLU A 292 19.93 -6.60 13.57
CA GLU A 292 19.94 -5.15 13.77
C GLU A 292 18.75 -4.47 13.06
N GLY A 293 18.24 -5.08 11.99
CA GLY A 293 17.09 -4.62 11.24
C GLY A 293 15.75 -4.76 11.97
N LEU A 294 15.68 -5.51 13.07
CA LEU A 294 14.44 -5.78 13.82
C LEU A 294 14.25 -4.85 15.04
N GLN A 295 15.12 -3.86 15.23
CA GLN A 295 15.29 -3.23 16.55
C GLN A 295 14.67 -1.84 16.69
N PHE A 296 14.02 -1.30 15.65
CA PHE A 296 13.67 0.13 15.65
C PHE A 296 12.43 0.55 14.84
N HIS A 297 11.84 -0.30 13.99
CA HIS A 297 10.79 0.13 13.07
C HIS A 297 9.54 0.65 13.80
N ILE A 298 9.00 -0.13 14.72
CA ILE A 298 7.83 0.25 15.51
C ILE A 298 8.18 1.42 16.43
N ARG A 299 9.38 1.41 17.04
CA ARG A 299 9.80 2.51 17.92
C ARG A 299 9.89 3.84 17.17
N GLU A 300 10.58 3.88 16.03
CA GLU A 300 10.75 5.11 15.25
C GLU A 300 9.43 5.59 14.63
N ALA A 301 8.56 4.65 14.23
CA ALA A 301 7.20 4.98 13.80
C ALA A 301 6.45 5.78 14.87
N ILE A 302 6.58 5.39 16.13
CA ILE A 302 5.91 6.05 17.25
C ILE A 302 6.63 7.32 17.68
N GLU A 303 7.94 7.24 17.92
CA GLU A 303 8.70 8.29 18.60
C GLU A 303 9.17 9.40 17.67
N ILE A 304 9.47 9.08 16.41
CA ILE A 304 9.94 10.07 15.43
C ILE A 304 8.76 10.56 14.60
N ALA A 305 8.03 9.66 13.94
CA ALA A 305 6.95 10.03 13.02
C ALA A 305 5.65 10.43 13.73
N GLY A 306 5.36 9.85 14.90
CA GLY A 306 4.14 10.11 15.66
C GLY A 306 2.95 9.24 15.23
N ALA A 307 3.20 7.96 14.96
CA ALA A 307 2.18 6.95 14.65
C ALA A 307 1.08 6.89 15.72
N SER A 308 -0.17 6.82 15.27
CA SER A 308 -1.35 6.58 16.12
C SER A 308 -1.75 5.11 16.13
N ARG A 309 -1.43 4.36 15.06
CA ARG A 309 -1.62 2.90 14.96
C ARG A 309 -0.43 2.27 14.23
N ILE A 310 -0.16 1.01 14.54
CA ILE A 310 0.91 0.21 13.94
C ILE A 310 0.28 -0.98 13.22
N GLY A 311 0.48 -1.06 11.91
CA GLY A 311 0.13 -2.24 11.11
C GLY A 311 1.12 -3.36 11.34
N HIS A 312 0.62 -4.60 11.45
CA HIS A 312 1.40 -5.83 11.68
C HIS A 312 2.05 -5.91 13.07
N GLY A 313 3.16 -5.19 13.31
CA GLY A 313 3.87 -5.18 14.59
C GLY A 313 4.47 -6.53 15.02
N ILE A 314 4.96 -7.32 14.06
CA ILE A 314 5.49 -8.68 14.28
C ILE A 314 6.83 -8.68 15.02
N ASP A 315 7.71 -7.74 14.73
CA ASP A 315 9.03 -7.67 15.36
C ASP A 315 9.05 -7.01 16.74
N ILE A 316 7.89 -6.71 17.35
CA ILE A 316 7.76 -5.93 18.58
C ILE A 316 8.63 -6.42 19.75
N PHE A 317 8.92 -7.72 19.85
CA PHE A 317 9.77 -8.27 20.90
C PHE A 317 11.28 -8.20 20.59
N TYR A 318 11.65 -7.96 19.33
CA TYR A 318 13.02 -7.70 18.90
C TYR A 318 13.42 -6.22 19.02
N GLU A 319 12.44 -5.32 19.08
CA GLU A 319 12.64 -3.88 19.31
C GLU A 319 13.55 -3.60 20.50
N HIS A 320 14.41 -2.58 20.37
CA HIS A 320 15.26 -2.16 21.46
C HIS A 320 14.41 -1.74 22.67
N ASN A 321 14.70 -2.32 23.84
CA ASN A 321 13.90 -2.16 25.06
C ASN A 321 12.38 -2.38 24.83
N SER A 322 12.01 -3.47 24.14
CA SER A 322 10.64 -3.80 23.74
C SER A 322 9.58 -3.67 24.85
N TYR A 323 9.88 -4.06 26.09
CA TYR A 323 8.95 -3.88 27.22
C TYR A 323 8.66 -2.40 27.54
N GLU A 324 9.66 -1.52 27.43
CA GLU A 324 9.47 -0.08 27.57
C GLU A 324 8.61 0.47 26.42
N LEU A 325 8.85 -0.01 25.19
CA LEU A 325 8.04 0.35 24.03
C LEU A 325 6.57 -0.06 24.22
N LEU A 326 6.31 -1.29 24.69
CA LEU A 326 4.95 -1.77 25.00
C LEU A 326 4.26 -0.91 26.08
N GLN A 327 5.01 -0.51 27.13
CA GLN A 327 4.49 0.41 28.14
C GLN A 327 4.13 1.78 27.53
N LYS A 328 4.99 2.31 26.64
CA LYS A 328 4.75 3.56 25.94
C LYS A 328 3.54 3.47 25.01
N MET A 329 3.41 2.41 24.22
CA MET A 329 2.24 2.16 23.37
C MET A 329 0.96 2.14 24.19
N LYS A 330 0.97 1.46 25.34
CA LYS A 330 -0.17 1.45 26.28
C LYS A 330 -0.49 2.85 26.82
N GLN A 331 0.52 3.62 27.23
CA GLN A 331 0.33 5.00 27.74
C GLN A 331 -0.25 5.94 26.69
N LEU A 332 0.16 5.78 25.43
CA LEU A 332 -0.25 6.60 24.30
C LEU A 332 -1.52 6.08 23.60
N ASN A 333 -2.09 4.96 24.05
CA ASN A 333 -3.21 4.25 23.41
C ASN A 333 -2.95 3.89 21.94
N ILE A 334 -1.73 3.46 21.64
CA ILE A 334 -1.33 3.02 20.30
C ILE A 334 -1.71 1.55 20.17
N VAL A 335 -2.55 1.26 19.17
CA VAL A 335 -3.03 -0.09 18.87
C VAL A 335 -2.19 -0.73 17.76
N VAL A 336 -2.13 -2.06 17.79
CA VAL A 336 -1.58 -2.88 16.71
C VAL A 336 -2.72 -3.43 15.86
N GLU A 337 -2.66 -3.24 14.55
CA GLU A 337 -3.58 -3.82 13.57
C GLU A 337 -3.03 -5.19 13.16
N ALA A 338 -3.45 -6.24 13.87
CA ALA A 338 -2.95 -7.60 13.65
C ALA A 338 -3.63 -8.28 12.45
N VAL A 339 -2.87 -8.60 11.41
CA VAL A 339 -3.33 -9.25 10.17
C VAL A 339 -2.83 -10.70 10.09
N VAL A 340 -3.33 -11.53 10.99
CA VAL A 340 -2.83 -12.89 11.28
C VAL A 340 -2.61 -13.75 10.02
N SER A 341 -3.60 -13.85 9.13
CA SER A 341 -3.47 -14.67 7.91
C SER A 341 -2.40 -14.14 6.95
N SER A 342 -2.24 -12.81 6.88
CA SER A 342 -1.18 -12.17 6.09
C SER A 342 0.18 -12.53 6.65
N ASN A 343 0.36 -12.47 7.97
CA ASN A 343 1.64 -12.78 8.61
C ASN A 343 1.99 -14.28 8.53
N GLU A 344 1.00 -15.18 8.57
CA GLU A 344 1.24 -16.60 8.31
C GLU A 344 1.77 -16.82 6.90
N PHE A 345 1.17 -16.17 5.91
CA PHE A 345 1.54 -16.36 4.52
C PHE A 345 2.87 -15.68 4.16
N ILE A 346 3.01 -14.39 4.45
CA ILE A 346 4.16 -13.57 4.06
C ILE A 346 5.40 -13.93 4.89
N LEU A 347 5.23 -14.16 6.19
CA LEU A 347 6.35 -14.33 7.14
C LEU A 347 6.48 -15.74 7.70
N GLY A 348 5.52 -16.63 7.46
CA GLY A 348 5.48 -17.97 8.08
C GLY A 348 5.12 -17.94 9.58
N ILE A 349 4.68 -16.81 10.12
CA ILE A 349 4.43 -16.62 11.56
C ILE A 349 2.97 -16.91 11.90
N LYS A 350 2.74 -17.93 12.74
CA LYS A 350 1.40 -18.39 13.12
C LYS A 350 1.33 -18.99 14.51
N ASN A 351 0.11 -19.15 15.02
CA ASN A 351 -0.16 -19.72 16.35
C ASN A 351 0.69 -19.00 17.42
N GLY A 352 1.24 -19.72 18.40
CA GLY A 352 2.04 -19.14 19.47
C GLY A 352 3.39 -18.53 19.07
N ALA A 353 3.75 -18.53 17.78
CA ALA A 353 4.88 -17.74 17.28
C ALA A 353 4.47 -16.28 16.96
N HIS A 354 3.17 -16.02 16.77
CA HIS A 354 2.66 -14.69 16.49
C HIS A 354 2.57 -13.87 17.79
N PRO A 355 3.17 -12.67 17.89
CA PRO A 355 3.31 -11.96 19.18
C PRO A 355 1.99 -11.48 19.80
N MET A 356 0.88 -11.57 19.05
CA MET A 356 -0.46 -11.16 19.46
C MET A 356 -1.43 -12.34 19.72
N LEU A 357 -0.99 -13.59 19.55
CA LEU A 357 -1.77 -14.82 19.79
C LEU A 357 -1.14 -15.62 20.92
#